data_AF-A0A4Y6UJ03-F1
#
_entry.id   AF-A0A4Y6UJ03-F1
#
_cell.length_a   1.000
_cell.length_b   1.000
_cell.length_c   1.000
_cell.angle_alpha   90.00
_cell.angle_beta   90.00
_cell.angle_gamma   90.00
#
_symmetry.space_group_name_H-M   'P 1'
#
loop_
_entity.id
_entity.type
_entity.pdbx_description
1 polymer ?
#
loop_
_entity_poly.entity_id
_entity_poly.type
_entity_poly.pdbx_seq_one_letter_code
_entity_poly.pdbx_strand_id
1 'polypeptide(L)'
;MSNSFNNALARKTNLSSGSLIALGAFFICLGLVSAFDMVGTTLASIVILGVILIFGGVAQILFSLSSNTTNKVLSILMGLLYIIAGGAMIDEPASGSTFFTAFLSGGLIFAGIMRAIWASTHRSFGNWLPVLLSGIFALLIGILLFATLPWSGLWLIGSFIAFELIFAGVSFLMLGISLRR
;
A
#
# COMPACT_ATOMS: atom_id res chain seq x y z
N MET A 1 -2.36 -21.14 -28.61
CA MET A 1 -3.28 -20.03 -28.28
C MET A 1 -2.66 -18.97 -27.34
N SER A 2 -1.59 -19.28 -26.59
CA SER A 2 -0.84 -18.30 -25.77
C SER A 2 -0.02 -17.28 -26.61
N ASN A 3 0.60 -17.73 -27.70
CA ASN A 3 1.50 -16.89 -28.51
C ASN A 3 0.81 -15.72 -29.22
N SER A 4 -0.48 -15.82 -29.54
CA SER A 4 -1.23 -14.75 -30.20
C SER A 4 -1.57 -13.59 -29.25
N PHE A 5 -1.71 -13.86 -27.96
CA PHE A 5 -2.01 -12.84 -26.96
C PHE A 5 -0.75 -12.03 -26.60
N ASN A 6 0.40 -12.72 -26.45
CA ASN A 6 1.70 -12.07 -26.24
C ASN A 6 2.06 -11.15 -27.42
N ASN A 7 1.80 -11.59 -28.65
CA ASN A 7 2.04 -10.80 -29.84
C ASN A 7 1.07 -9.62 -30.00
N ALA A 8 -0.15 -9.70 -29.45
CA ALA A 8 -1.12 -8.61 -29.50
C ALA A 8 -0.78 -7.46 -28.54
N LEU A 9 -0.23 -7.77 -27.37
CA LEU A 9 0.25 -6.76 -26.41
C LEU A 9 1.54 -6.08 -26.92
N ALA A 10 2.46 -6.84 -27.50
CA ALA A 10 3.72 -6.31 -28.04
C ALA A 10 3.55 -5.40 -29.27
N ARG A 11 2.46 -5.55 -30.03
CA ARG A 11 2.24 -4.78 -31.27
C ARG A 11 1.61 -3.41 -31.05
N LYS A 12 1.03 -3.15 -29.87
CA LYS A 12 0.27 -1.91 -29.58
C LYS A 12 1.04 -0.90 -28.74
N THR A 13 2.19 -1.29 -28.17
CA THR A 13 3.11 -0.39 -27.48
C THR A 13 4.50 -0.56 -28.08
N ASN A 14 5.11 0.52 -28.59
CA ASN A 14 6.50 0.55 -29.07
C ASN A 14 7.51 0.44 -27.90
N LEU A 15 7.25 -0.43 -26.93
CA LEU A 15 8.10 -0.60 -25.76
C LEU A 15 9.19 -1.62 -26.13
N SER A 16 10.36 -1.10 -26.47
CA SER A 16 11.55 -1.93 -26.66
C SER A 16 11.86 -2.66 -25.36
N SER A 17 12.31 -3.92 -25.47
CA SER A 17 12.73 -4.72 -24.31
C SER A 17 13.80 -3.99 -23.48
N GLY A 18 14.59 -3.10 -24.10
CA GLY A 18 15.53 -2.20 -23.42
C GLY A 18 14.87 -1.15 -22.52
N SER A 19 13.72 -0.58 -22.91
CA SER A 19 12.99 0.40 -22.09
C SER A 19 12.42 -0.23 -20.81
N LEU A 20 11.96 -1.48 -20.87
CA LEU A 20 11.46 -2.22 -19.71
C LEU A 20 12.58 -2.57 -18.73
N ILE A 21 13.75 -2.98 -19.25
CA ILE A 21 14.94 -3.25 -18.44
C ILE A 21 15.42 -1.97 -17.76
N ALA A 22 15.48 -0.85 -18.49
CA ALA A 22 15.87 0.45 -17.93
C ALA A 22 14.90 0.92 -16.84
N LEU A 23 13.59 0.77 -17.06
CA LEU A 23 12.57 1.10 -16.07
C LEU A 23 12.70 0.22 -14.81
N GLY A 24 12.94 -1.08 -14.97
CA GLY A 24 13.15 -1.99 -13.85
C GLY A 24 14.39 -1.66 -13.03
N ALA A 25 15.52 -1.36 -13.68
CA ALA A 25 16.74 -0.92 -13.01
C ALA A 25 16.53 0.42 -12.26
N PHE A 26 15.80 1.35 -12.87
CA PHE A 26 15.46 2.63 -12.24
C PHE A 26 14.62 2.44 -10.97
N PHE A 27 13.60 1.56 -11.00
CA PHE A 27 12.79 1.23 -9.83
C PHE A 27 13.60 0.57 -8.71
N ILE A 28 14.55 -0.31 -9.04
CA ILE A 28 15.45 -0.91 -8.03
C ILE A 28 16.34 0.16 -7.40
N CYS A 29 16.91 1.07 -8.19
CA CYS A 29 17.70 2.18 -7.65
C CYS A 29 16.87 3.07 -6.72
N LEU A 30 15.64 3.42 -7.11
CA LEU A 30 14.72 4.17 -6.25
C LEU A 30 14.39 3.42 -4.96
N GLY A 31 14.13 2.11 -5.05
CA GLY A 31 13.88 1.27 -3.87
C GLY A 31 15.07 1.21 -2.91
N LEU A 32 16.30 1.14 -3.44
CA LEU A 32 17.51 1.22 -2.62
C LEU A 32 17.67 2.58 -1.95
N VAL A 33 17.46 3.69 -2.67
CA VAL A 33 17.50 5.04 -2.09
C VAL A 33 16.45 5.19 -0.99
N SER A 34 15.23 4.71 -1.23
CA SER A 34 14.16 4.71 -0.25
C SER A 34 14.51 3.88 1.00
N ALA A 35 15.20 2.75 0.82
CA ALA A 35 15.68 1.93 1.94
C ALA A 35 16.77 2.61 2.78
N PHE A 36 17.58 3.51 2.20
CA PHE A 36 18.56 4.29 2.94
C PHE A 36 17.91 5.35 3.82
N ASP A 37 16.90 6.07 3.31
CA ASP A 37 16.16 7.09 4.06
C ASP A 37 14.67 6.72 4.19
N MET A 38 14.42 5.70 5.01
CA MET A 38 13.06 5.22 5.23
C MET A 38 12.19 6.24 5.97
N VAL A 39 12.79 7.06 6.85
CA VAL A 39 12.05 8.10 7.60
C VAL A 39 11.61 9.22 6.66
N GLY A 40 12.52 9.74 5.83
CA GLY A 40 12.18 10.75 4.83
C GLY A 40 11.14 10.23 3.83
N THR A 41 11.28 8.98 3.39
CA THR A 41 10.28 8.34 2.51
C THR A 41 8.90 8.27 3.16
N THR A 42 8.83 7.87 4.43
CA THR A 42 7.57 7.79 5.18
C THR A 42 6.91 9.17 5.27
N LEU A 43 7.65 10.19 5.69
CA LEU A 43 7.14 11.55 5.84
C LEU A 43 6.64 12.10 4.51
N ALA A 44 7.42 11.97 3.44
CA ALA A 44 7.04 12.40 2.10
C ALA A 44 5.74 11.71 1.64
N SER A 45 5.61 10.41 1.89
CA SER A 45 4.44 9.63 1.51
C SER A 45 3.18 10.09 2.25
N ILE A 46 3.30 10.42 3.54
CA ILE A 46 2.18 10.91 4.35
C ILE A 46 1.70 12.28 3.87
N VAL A 47 2.63 13.16 3.50
CA VAL A 47 2.29 14.46 2.89
C VAL A 47 1.54 14.24 1.58
N ILE A 48 2.02 13.34 0.72
CA ILE A 48 1.33 12.99 -0.53
C ILE A 48 -0.08 12.43 -0.25
N LEU A 49 -0.23 11.54 0.73
CA LEU A 49 -1.54 11.03 1.16
C LEU A 49 -2.46 12.14 1.66
N GLY A 50 -1.94 13.10 2.44
CA GLY A 50 -2.69 14.27 2.90
C GLY A 50 -3.19 15.14 1.74
N VAL A 51 -2.34 15.39 0.75
CA VAL A 51 -2.73 16.12 -0.47
C VAL A 51 -3.82 15.38 -1.23
N ILE A 52 -3.67 14.07 -1.43
CA ILE A 52 -4.69 13.24 -2.10
C ILE A 52 -6.02 13.27 -1.34
N LEU A 53 -5.99 13.22 0.00
CA LEU A 53 -7.19 13.33 0.85
C LEU A 53 -7.91 14.67 0.67
N ILE A 54 -7.16 15.78 0.62
CA ILE A 54 -7.73 17.11 0.36
C ILE A 54 -8.40 17.14 -1.01
N PHE A 55 -7.72 16.69 -2.06
CA PHE A 55 -8.29 16.64 -3.41
C PHE A 55 -9.54 15.74 -3.47
N GLY A 56 -9.50 14.58 -2.81
CA GLY A 56 -10.64 13.68 -2.69
C GLY A 56 -11.84 14.32 -1.99
N GLY A 57 -11.59 15.04 -0.88
CA GLY A 57 -12.62 15.78 -0.15
C GLY A 57 -13.23 16.92 -0.97
N VAL A 58 -12.40 17.69 -1.69
CA VAL A 58 -12.87 18.74 -2.60
C VAL A 58 -13.72 18.14 -3.73
N ALA A 59 -13.24 17.07 -4.37
CA ALA A 59 -13.99 16.39 -5.43
C ALA A 59 -15.33 15.85 -4.92
N GLN A 60 -15.36 15.28 -3.71
CA GLN A 60 -16.58 14.76 -3.08
C GLN A 60 -17.60 15.88 -2.81
N ILE A 61 -17.14 17.05 -2.34
CA ILE A 61 -18.00 18.22 -2.14
C ILE A 61 -18.57 18.69 -3.49
N LEU A 62 -17.73 18.84 -4.51
CA LEU A 62 -18.16 19.25 -5.85
C LEU A 62 -19.18 18.27 -6.45
N PHE A 63 -18.97 16.97 -6.29
CA PHE A 63 -19.91 15.94 -6.76
C PHE A 63 -21.25 15.98 -6.01
N SER A 64 -21.23 16.24 -4.70
CA SER A 64 -22.44 16.41 -3.90
C SER A 64 -23.23 17.67 -4.26
N LEU A 65 -22.56 18.71 -4.76
CA LEU A 65 -23.20 19.93 -5.25
C LEU A 65 -23.82 19.69 -6.64
N SER A 66 -23.14 18.92 -7.50
CA SER A 66 -23.60 18.62 -8.85
C SER A 66 -24.72 17.57 -8.91
N SER A 67 -24.79 16.64 -7.96
CA SER A 67 -25.80 15.57 -7.95
C SER A 67 -26.93 15.86 -6.94
N ASN A 68 -28.17 15.54 -7.31
CA ASN A 68 -29.31 15.56 -6.38
C ASN A 68 -29.29 14.28 -5.51
N THR A 69 -28.22 14.11 -4.74
CA THR A 69 -28.12 13.00 -3.79
C THR A 69 -29.04 13.27 -2.61
N THR A 70 -29.75 12.23 -2.15
CA THR A 70 -30.70 12.29 -1.01
C THR A 70 -30.08 12.83 0.28
N ASN A 71 -28.74 12.71 0.44
CA ASN A 71 -28.02 13.13 1.65
C ASN A 71 -26.83 14.05 1.33
N LYS A 72 -27.11 15.25 0.78
CA LYS A 72 -26.07 16.27 0.50
C LYS A 72 -25.29 16.68 1.75
N VAL A 73 -25.98 16.85 2.87
CA VAL A 73 -25.36 17.27 4.15
C VAL A 73 -24.29 16.27 4.61
N LEU A 74 -24.58 14.97 4.53
CA LEU A 74 -23.65 13.91 4.93
C LEU A 74 -22.43 13.87 4.00
N SER A 75 -22.63 14.07 2.70
CA SER A 75 -21.54 14.07 1.71
C SER A 75 -20.61 15.28 1.88
N ILE A 76 -21.17 16.46 2.16
CA ILE A 76 -20.39 17.67 2.47
C ILE A 76 -19.62 17.49 3.77
N LEU A 77 -20.25 16.93 4.82
CA LEU A 77 -19.60 16.68 6.10
C LEU A 77 -18.43 15.70 5.96
N MET A 78 -18.59 14.63 5.17
CA MET A 78 -17.52 13.67 4.87
C MET A 78 -16.38 14.31 4.08
N GLY A 79 -16.70 15.12 3.06
CA GLY A 79 -15.69 15.84 2.28
C GLY A 79 -14.91 16.86 3.12
N LEU A 80 -15.60 17.56 4.03
CA LEU A 80 -14.95 18.46 4.99
C LEU A 80 -14.02 17.68 5.93
N LEU A 81 -14.47 16.54 6.44
CA LEU A 81 -13.67 15.66 7.28
C LEU A 81 -12.40 15.18 6.56
N TYR A 82 -12.50 14.88 5.26
CA TYR A 82 -11.34 14.49 4.44
C TYR A 82 -10.34 15.63 4.29
N ILE A 83 -10.81 16.86 4.08
CA ILE A 83 -9.94 18.05 3.99
C ILE A 83 -9.25 18.31 5.33
N ILE A 84 -9.99 18.25 6.44
CA ILE A 84 -9.44 18.46 7.79
C ILE A 84 -8.42 17.36 8.12
N ALA A 85 -8.75 16.10 7.84
CA ALA A 85 -7.85 14.99 8.05
C ALA A 85 -6.58 15.16 7.22
N GLY A 86 -6.70 15.46 5.92
CA GLY A 86 -5.56 15.68 5.03
C GLY A 86 -4.68 16.86 5.47
N GLY A 87 -5.29 17.97 5.89
CA GLY A 87 -4.57 19.12 6.45
C GLY A 87 -3.78 18.75 7.71
N ALA A 88 -4.41 18.02 8.64
CA ALA A 88 -3.75 17.55 9.85
C ALA A 88 -2.58 16.59 9.55
N MET A 89 -2.65 15.80 8.48
CA MET A 89 -1.52 14.95 8.06
C MET A 89 -0.34 15.74 7.51
N ILE A 90 -0.59 16.91 6.91
CA ILE A 90 0.45 17.76 6.32
C ILE A 90 1.14 18.58 7.40
N ASP A 91 0.38 19.12 8.36
CA ASP A 91 0.93 19.91 9.47
C ASP A 91 1.81 19.06 10.39
N GLU A 92 1.37 17.85 10.74
CA GLU A 92 2.10 16.94 11.63
C GLU A 92 2.16 15.51 11.04
N PRO A 93 3.04 15.28 10.05
CA PRO A 93 3.14 13.99 9.36
C PRO A 93 3.56 12.85 10.29
N ALA A 94 4.28 13.13 11.39
CA ALA A 94 4.62 12.14 12.39
C ALA A 94 3.36 11.51 13.03
N SER A 95 2.36 12.33 13.35
CA SER A 95 1.08 11.83 13.85
C SER A 95 0.34 11.03 12.78
N GLY A 96 0.40 11.48 11.52
CA GLY A 96 -0.18 10.76 10.39
C GLY A 96 0.37 9.34 10.23
N SER A 97 1.69 9.16 10.35
CA SER A 97 2.37 7.86 10.31
C SER A 97 1.86 6.91 11.39
N THR A 98 1.64 7.47 12.58
CA THR A 98 1.24 6.74 13.78
C THR A 98 -0.18 6.22 13.62
N PHE A 99 -1.10 7.05 13.11
CA PHE A 99 -2.48 6.65 12.83
C PHE A 99 -2.57 5.53 11.80
N PHE A 100 -1.87 5.67 10.67
CA PHE A 100 -1.84 4.62 9.65
C PHE A 100 -1.26 3.31 10.18
N THR A 101 -0.22 3.40 11.01
CA THR A 101 0.42 2.23 11.63
C THR A 101 -0.48 1.58 12.66
N ALA A 102 -1.16 2.35 13.51
CA ALA A 102 -2.14 1.83 14.47
C ALA A 102 -3.27 1.09 13.74
N PHE A 103 -3.76 1.66 12.64
CA PHE A 103 -4.80 1.03 11.81
C PHE A 103 -4.32 -0.30 11.21
N LEU A 104 -3.13 -0.31 10.59
CA LEU A 104 -2.54 -1.52 10.03
C LEU A 104 -2.29 -2.59 11.11
N SER A 105 -1.76 -2.16 12.25
CA SER A 105 -1.48 -2.99 13.42
C SER A 105 -2.74 -3.66 13.96
N GLY A 106 -3.84 -2.92 14.12
CA GLY A 106 -5.13 -3.46 14.53
C GLY A 106 -5.68 -4.48 13.52
N GLY A 107 -5.55 -4.17 12.22
CA GLY A 107 -5.92 -5.10 11.14
C GLY A 107 -5.12 -6.40 11.17
N LEU A 108 -3.80 -6.34 11.42
CA LEU A 108 -2.94 -7.52 11.54
C LEU A 108 -3.32 -8.39 12.74
N ILE A 109 -3.61 -7.77 13.88
CA ILE A 109 -4.09 -8.47 15.08
C ILE A 109 -5.40 -9.19 14.76
N PHE A 110 -6.38 -8.49 14.19
CA PHE A 110 -7.67 -9.07 13.83
C PHE A 110 -7.53 -10.22 12.82
N ALA A 111 -6.73 -10.02 11.77
CA ALA A 111 -6.48 -11.05 10.76
C ALA A 111 -5.74 -12.27 11.31
N GLY A 112 -4.83 -12.08 12.28
CA GLY A 112 -4.14 -13.16 12.97
C GLY A 112 -5.07 -13.97 13.87
N ILE A 113 -5.97 -13.31 14.61
CA ILE A 113 -7.02 -13.97 15.40
C ILE A 113 -7.94 -14.79 14.50
N MET A 114 -8.47 -14.20 13.43
CA MET A 114 -9.37 -14.89 12.51
C MET A 114 -8.71 -16.10 11.85
N ARG A 115 -7.43 -16.00 11.45
CA ARG A 115 -6.67 -17.13 10.93
C ARG A 115 -6.45 -18.22 11.98
N ALA A 116 -6.17 -17.85 13.23
CA ALA A 116 -5.99 -18.82 14.31
C ALA A 116 -7.30 -19.57 14.62
N ILE A 117 -8.45 -18.89 14.61
CA ILE A 117 -9.78 -19.50 14.77
C ILE A 117 -10.07 -20.41 13.58
N TRP A 118 -9.94 -19.91 12.35
CA TRP A 118 -10.26 -20.66 11.13
C TRP A 118 -9.42 -21.91 11.00
N ALA A 119 -8.12 -21.78 11.27
CA ALA A 119 -7.24 -22.92 11.40
C ALA A 119 -7.86 -23.87 12.43
N SER A 120 -7.98 -23.49 13.70
CA SER A 120 -8.41 -24.40 14.78
C SER A 120 -9.68 -25.20 14.47
N THR A 121 -10.62 -24.63 13.71
CA THR A 121 -11.82 -25.32 13.23
C THR A 121 -11.56 -26.32 12.08
N HIS A 122 -10.62 -26.05 11.17
CA HIS A 122 -10.34 -26.87 9.97
C HIS A 122 -9.13 -27.81 10.12
N ARG A 123 -8.86 -28.30 11.33
CA ARG A 123 -7.72 -29.16 11.68
C ARG A 123 -7.63 -30.48 10.88
N SER A 124 -8.69 -30.86 10.17
CA SER A 124 -8.78 -32.06 9.33
C SER A 124 -8.07 -31.92 7.96
N PHE A 125 -7.80 -30.70 7.50
CA PHE A 125 -7.02 -30.48 6.26
C PHE A 125 -5.52 -30.50 6.56
N GLY A 126 -4.75 -31.33 5.86
CA GLY A 126 -3.31 -31.56 6.08
C GLY A 126 -2.38 -30.33 5.99
N ASN A 127 -2.92 -29.16 5.63
CA ASN A 127 -2.21 -27.87 5.53
C ASN A 127 -2.56 -26.88 6.67
N TRP A 128 -3.06 -27.37 7.81
CA TRP A 128 -3.45 -26.54 8.94
C TRP A 128 -2.29 -25.81 9.64
N LEU A 129 -1.15 -26.50 9.81
CA LEU A 129 -0.03 -26.01 10.61
C LEU A 129 0.63 -24.73 10.02
N PRO A 130 0.88 -24.63 8.70
CA PRO A 130 1.39 -23.40 8.10
C PRO A 130 0.44 -22.20 8.25
N VAL A 131 -0.87 -22.43 8.14
CA VAL A 131 -1.88 -21.37 8.27
C VAL A 131 -1.90 -20.83 9.69
N LEU A 132 -1.85 -21.71 10.69
CA LEU A 132 -1.82 -21.33 12.08
C LEU A 132 -0.54 -20.58 12.45
N LEU A 133 0.61 -21.05 11.95
CA LEU A 133 1.89 -20.37 12.13
C LEU A 133 1.86 -18.96 11.51
N SER A 134 1.29 -18.79 10.31
CA SER A 134 1.11 -17.47 9.68
C SER A 134 0.21 -16.54 10.49
N GLY A 135 -0.80 -17.08 11.16
CA GLY A 135 -1.70 -16.33 12.05
C GLY A 135 -0.99 -15.84 13.30
N ILE A 136 -0.17 -16.70 13.92
CA ILE A 136 0.67 -16.35 15.08
C ILE A 136 1.67 -15.26 14.70
N PHE A 137 2.37 -15.39 13.56
CA PHE A 137 3.29 -14.36 13.09
C PHE A 137 2.57 -13.02 12.86
N ALA A 138 1.42 -13.03 12.20
CA ALA A 138 0.62 -11.81 11.99
C ALA A 138 0.21 -11.16 13.31
N LEU A 139 -0.22 -11.95 14.30
CA LEU A 139 -0.55 -11.48 15.64
C LEU A 139 0.66 -10.87 16.35
N LEU A 140 1.80 -11.56 16.33
CA LEU A 140 3.02 -11.13 17.00
C LEU A 140 3.57 -9.84 16.38
N ILE A 141 3.58 -9.75 15.06
CA ILE A 141 3.98 -8.54 14.32
C ILE A 141 3.01 -7.40 14.63
N GLY A 142 1.70 -7.66 14.61
CA GLY A 142 0.69 -6.65 14.94
C GLY A 142 0.85 -6.12 16.37
N ILE A 143 1.02 -7.00 17.36
CA ILE A 143 1.23 -6.58 18.75
C ILE A 143 2.54 -5.78 18.90
N LEU A 144 3.62 -6.24 18.25
CA LEU A 144 4.91 -5.56 18.30
C LEU A 144 4.83 -4.15 17.68
N LEU A 145 4.16 -4.01 16.54
CA LEU A 145 3.94 -2.70 15.92
C LEU A 145 3.15 -1.79 16.87
N PHE A 146 2.05 -2.29 17.44
CA PHE A 146 1.23 -1.52 18.39
C PHE A 146 2.04 -1.04 19.60
N ALA A 147 2.88 -1.90 20.17
CA ALA A 147 3.68 -1.60 21.35
C ALA A 147 4.84 -0.63 21.09
N THR A 148 5.24 -0.46 19.83
CA THR A 148 6.40 0.37 19.43
C THR A 148 6.00 1.71 18.81
N LEU A 149 4.70 2.07 18.84
CA LEU A 149 4.26 3.42 18.48
C LEU A 149 4.90 4.47 19.40
N PRO A 150 5.36 5.63 18.88
CA PRO A 150 5.26 6.12 17.49
C PRO A 150 6.45 5.75 16.58
N TRP A 151 7.51 5.16 17.14
CA TRP A 151 8.76 4.87 16.44
C TRP A 151 8.57 3.93 15.24
N SER A 152 7.73 2.90 15.39
CA SER A 152 7.44 1.96 14.31
C SER A 152 6.76 2.61 13.12
N GLY A 153 5.96 3.66 13.33
CA GLY A 153 5.23 4.32 12.25
C GLY A 153 6.14 5.06 11.26
N LEU A 154 7.25 5.60 11.75
CA LEU A 154 8.22 6.33 10.93
C LEU A 154 9.02 5.43 9.98
N TRP A 155 9.19 4.16 10.31
CA TRP A 155 10.02 3.22 9.53
C TRP A 155 9.19 2.22 8.71
N LEU A 156 7.99 1.89 9.18
CA LEU A 156 7.12 0.89 8.57
C LEU A 156 6.72 1.26 7.14
N ILE A 157 6.20 2.46 6.95
CA ILE A 157 5.68 2.91 5.65
C ILE A 157 6.81 2.98 4.62
N GLY A 158 7.95 3.57 4.97
CA GLY A 158 9.15 3.63 4.14
C GLY A 158 9.68 2.24 3.76
N SER A 159 9.65 1.27 4.70
CA SER A 159 10.01 -0.12 4.41
C SER A 159 9.08 -0.74 3.37
N PHE A 160 7.76 -0.59 3.54
CA PHE A 160 6.77 -1.09 2.58
C PHE A 160 6.98 -0.51 1.18
N ILE A 161 7.27 0.80 1.09
CA ILE A 161 7.54 1.48 -0.18
C ILE A 161 8.82 0.96 -0.83
N ALA A 162 9.90 0.81 -0.05
CA ALA A 162 11.15 0.26 -0.56
C ALA A 162 10.96 -1.16 -1.10
N PHE A 163 10.24 -2.02 -0.37
CA PHE A 163 9.91 -3.37 -0.83
C PHE A 163 9.10 -3.33 -2.13
N GLU A 164 8.02 -2.55 -2.18
CA GLU A 164 7.16 -2.42 -3.36
C GLU A 164 7.96 -1.99 -4.60
N LEU A 165 8.84 -0.97 -4.46
CA LEU A 165 9.70 -0.48 -5.53
C LEU A 165 10.67 -1.56 -6.03
N ILE A 166 11.28 -2.33 -5.12
CA ILE A 166 12.19 -3.43 -5.48
C ILE A 166 11.44 -4.54 -6.21
N PHE A 167 10.28 -4.97 -5.70
CA PHE A 167 9.47 -6.01 -6.34
C PHE A 167 8.95 -5.58 -7.72
N ALA A 168 8.50 -4.33 -7.85
CA ALA A 168 8.12 -3.76 -9.13
C ALA A 168 9.31 -3.74 -10.11
N GLY A 169 10.49 -3.32 -9.66
CA GLY A 169 11.70 -3.27 -10.47
C GLY A 169 12.16 -4.65 -10.96
N VAL A 170 12.16 -5.66 -10.08
CA VAL A 170 12.43 -7.06 -10.45
C VAL A 170 11.41 -7.59 -11.45
N SER A 171 10.13 -7.26 -11.27
CA SER A 171 9.06 -7.66 -12.18
C SER A 171 9.26 -7.09 -13.59
N PHE A 172 9.58 -5.80 -13.71
CA PHE A 172 9.88 -5.17 -15.00
C PHE A 172 11.16 -5.72 -15.65
N LEU A 173 12.18 -6.03 -14.87
CA LEU A 173 13.38 -6.72 -15.36
C LEU A 173 13.05 -8.08 -15.95
N MET A 174 12.27 -8.90 -15.24
CA MET A 174 11.84 -10.22 -15.73
C MET A 174 11.02 -10.11 -17.02
N LEU A 175 10.09 -9.16 -17.09
CA LEU A 175 9.30 -8.89 -18.30
C LEU A 175 10.18 -8.45 -19.47
N GLY A 176 11.12 -7.53 -19.23
CA GLY A 176 12.07 -7.06 -20.25
C GLY A 176 12.99 -8.17 -20.78
N ILE A 177 13.45 -9.07 -19.90
CA ILE A 177 14.24 -10.25 -20.30
C ILE A 177 13.38 -11.26 -21.07
N SER A 178 12.12 -11.48 -20.66
CA SER A 178 11.21 -12.40 -21.34
C SER A 178 10.84 -11.94 -22.76
N LEU A 179 10.74 -10.62 -22.99
CA LEU A 179 10.48 -10.03 -24.31
C LEU A 179 11.73 -9.95 -25.20
N ARG A 180 12.91 -10.26 -24.65
CA ARG A 180 14.16 -10.38 -25.42
C ARG A 180 14.36 -11.80 -25.96
N ARG A 181 13.58 -12.79 -25.49
CA ARG A 181 13.53 -14.16 -26.02
C ARG A 181 12.41 -14.30 -27.03
#